data_AF-A8LZA1-F1
#
_entry.id   AF-A8LZA1-F1
#
_cell.length_a   1.000
_cell.length_b   1.000
_cell.length_c   1.000
_cell.angle_alpha   90.00
_cell.angle_beta   90.00
_cell.angle_gamma   90.00
#
_symmetry.space_group_name_H-M   'P 1'
#
loop_
_entity.id
_entity.type
_entity.pdbx_description
1 polymer ?
#
loop_
_entity_poly.entity_id
_entity_poly.type
_entity_poly.pdbx_seq_one_letter_code
_entity_poly.pdbx_strand_id
1 'polypeptide(L)'
;MPDPLLRVQSQLTDRDLILLGWLADHRVLTSFQIAEALYPSIDYAQERLRALTQKLRVVDRFRPQKPDGGSYPYHYVLAQLGVEVVAAQHGDDLPRRDQARRRRWHLTRRANLPHLLGVNGFFTALAGHARTHPGSELVRWWPAGRCQQMGAFAEPDDNDITVRIYQPRSWPDGHGIWVEGDRRVPFFLEKALLRFQPSPWTALTKGRG
;
A
#
# COMPACT_ATOMS: atom_id res chain seq x y z
N MET A 1 16.18 -28.80 -11.14
CA MET A 1 14.99 -28.33 -10.37
C MET A 1 14.49 -27.07 -11.06
N PRO A 2 13.21 -26.95 -11.45
CA PRO A 2 12.72 -25.73 -12.07
C PRO A 2 12.92 -24.54 -11.12
N ASP A 3 13.30 -23.39 -11.69
CA ASP A 3 13.51 -22.14 -10.97
C ASP A 3 12.31 -21.86 -10.03
N PRO A 4 12.53 -21.68 -8.71
CA PRO A 4 11.46 -21.33 -7.76
C PRO A 4 10.58 -20.17 -8.23
N LEU A 5 11.14 -19.21 -8.96
CA LEU A 5 10.43 -18.07 -9.53
C LEU A 5 9.42 -18.52 -10.59
N LEU A 6 9.84 -19.31 -11.58
CA LEU A 6 8.98 -19.84 -12.65
C LEU A 6 7.84 -20.69 -12.09
N ARG A 7 8.14 -21.54 -11.10
CA ARG A 7 7.11 -22.37 -10.44
C ARG A 7 6.06 -21.51 -9.74
N VAL A 8 6.48 -20.46 -9.05
CA VAL A 8 5.55 -19.56 -8.35
C VAL A 8 4.71 -18.76 -9.33
N GLN A 9 5.31 -18.22 -10.40
CA GLN A 9 4.59 -17.45 -11.41
C GLN A 9 3.42 -18.24 -12.01
N SER A 10 3.61 -19.53 -12.29
CA SER A 10 2.52 -20.39 -12.82
C SER A 10 1.33 -20.62 -11.86
N GLN A 11 1.47 -20.29 -10.57
CA GLN A 11 0.44 -20.48 -9.54
C GLN A 11 -0.20 -19.17 -9.07
N LEU A 12 0.33 -18.02 -9.51
CA LEU A 12 -0.22 -16.71 -9.20
C LEU A 12 -1.35 -16.38 -10.16
N THR A 13 -2.43 -15.84 -9.61
CA THR A 13 -3.54 -15.28 -10.37
C THR A 13 -3.31 -13.79 -10.62
N ASP A 14 -4.01 -13.20 -11.59
CA ASP A 14 -3.95 -11.76 -11.85
C ASP A 14 -4.22 -10.92 -10.59
N ARG A 15 -5.17 -11.38 -9.76
CA ARG A 15 -5.46 -10.75 -8.46
C ARG A 15 -4.25 -10.77 -7.52
N ASP A 16 -3.49 -11.86 -7.49
CA ASP A 16 -2.29 -11.92 -6.65
C ASP A 16 -1.21 -10.97 -7.20
N LEU A 17 -1.06 -10.87 -8.51
CA LEU A 17 -0.11 -9.96 -9.14
C LEU A 17 -0.45 -8.49 -8.82
N ILE A 18 -1.73 -8.12 -8.85
CA ILE A 18 -2.22 -6.82 -8.38
C ILE A 18 -1.82 -6.59 -6.92
N LEU A 19 -2.07 -7.56 -6.02
CA LEU A 19 -1.69 -7.46 -4.62
C LEU A 19 -0.17 -7.30 -4.43
N LEU A 20 0.64 -8.06 -5.17
CA LEU A 20 2.10 -7.97 -5.08
C LEU A 20 2.60 -6.59 -5.55
N GLY A 21 2.05 -6.04 -6.64
CA GLY A 21 2.32 -4.69 -7.10
C GLY A 21 1.95 -3.63 -6.06
N TRP A 22 0.75 -3.73 -5.47
CA TRP A 22 0.34 -2.82 -4.40
C TRP A 22 1.25 -2.90 -3.16
N LEU A 23 1.71 -4.09 -2.78
CA LEU A 23 2.65 -4.24 -1.66
C LEU A 23 4.06 -3.73 -2.02
N ALA A 24 4.45 -3.75 -3.30
CA ALA A 24 5.69 -3.14 -3.78
C ALA A 24 5.63 -1.62 -3.62
N ASP A 25 4.56 -1.00 -4.12
CA ASP A 25 4.37 0.45 -4.19
C ASP A 25 3.99 1.05 -2.83
N HIS A 26 3.04 0.42 -2.13
CA HIS A 26 2.41 0.95 -0.91
C HIS A 26 2.89 0.27 0.38
N ARG A 27 3.86 -0.64 0.24
CA ARG A 27 4.70 -1.24 1.30
C ARG A 27 3.99 -2.20 2.24
N VAL A 28 2.78 -1.91 2.69
CA VAL A 28 2.04 -2.70 3.69
C VAL A 28 0.52 -2.52 3.56
N LEU A 29 -0.23 -3.61 3.68
CA LEU A 29 -1.70 -3.59 3.75
C LEU A 29 -2.18 -4.51 4.87
N THR A 30 -3.31 -4.18 5.50
CA THR A 30 -3.93 -5.09 6.47
C THR A 30 -4.77 -6.17 5.79
N SER A 31 -5.06 -7.27 6.49
CA SER A 31 -6.01 -8.29 6.02
C SER A 31 -7.36 -7.70 5.59
N PHE A 32 -7.87 -6.71 6.32
CA PHE A 32 -9.17 -6.09 6.03
C PHE A 32 -9.11 -5.22 4.77
N GLN A 33 -8.05 -4.40 4.63
CA GLN A 33 -7.84 -3.59 3.43
C GLN A 33 -7.71 -4.45 2.17
N ILE A 34 -6.97 -5.56 2.26
CA ILE A 34 -6.83 -6.51 1.15
C ILE A 34 -8.18 -7.15 0.83
N ALA A 35 -8.93 -7.59 1.85
CA ALA A 35 -10.23 -8.21 1.66
C ALA A 35 -11.22 -7.26 0.98
N GLU A 36 -11.35 -6.04 1.51
CA GLU A 36 -12.23 -5.00 0.98
C GLU A 36 -11.95 -4.72 -0.51
N ALA A 37 -10.69 -4.52 -0.86
CA ALA A 37 -10.31 -4.15 -2.21
C ALA A 37 -10.42 -5.30 -3.22
N LEU A 38 -9.98 -6.51 -2.87
CA LEU A 38 -9.70 -7.56 -3.87
C LEU A 38 -10.61 -8.77 -3.80
N TYR A 39 -11.38 -8.95 -2.72
CA TYR A 39 -12.07 -10.20 -2.43
C TYR A 39 -13.55 -9.99 -2.07
N PRO A 40 -14.42 -10.97 -2.37
CA PRO A 40 -15.83 -10.88 -2.03
C PRO A 40 -16.09 -10.99 -0.52
N SER A 41 -15.17 -11.61 0.24
CA SER A 41 -15.28 -11.77 1.69
C SER A 41 -13.90 -11.84 2.36
N ILE A 42 -13.88 -11.58 3.67
CA ILE A 42 -12.69 -11.69 4.50
C ILE A 42 -12.16 -13.13 4.60
N ASP A 43 -13.04 -14.13 4.63
CA ASP A 43 -12.63 -15.53 4.77
C ASP A 43 -11.89 -16.03 3.53
N TYR A 44 -12.42 -15.70 2.35
CA TYR A 44 -11.76 -16.04 1.08
C TYR A 44 -10.40 -15.32 0.95
N ALA A 45 -10.35 -14.04 1.35
CA ALA A 45 -9.09 -13.30 1.40
C ALA A 45 -8.07 -13.97 2.34
N GLN A 46 -8.48 -14.35 3.55
CA GLN A 46 -7.60 -14.99 4.52
C GLN A 46 -7.09 -16.35 4.04
N GLU A 47 -7.93 -17.15 3.38
CA GLU A 47 -7.52 -18.42 2.80
C GLU A 47 -6.44 -18.21 1.73
N ARG A 48 -6.67 -17.30 0.77
CA ARG A 48 -5.67 -17.01 -0.27
C ARG A 48 -4.39 -16.43 0.32
N LEU A 49 -4.49 -15.52 1.29
CA LEU A 49 -3.33 -14.94 1.98
C LEU A 49 -2.52 -15.98 2.76
N ARG A 50 -3.15 -17.00 3.35
CA ARG A 50 -2.42 -18.13 3.96
C ARG A 50 -1.63 -18.90 2.90
N ALA A 51 -2.22 -19.17 1.74
CA ALA A 51 -1.53 -19.83 0.63
C ALA A 51 -0.33 -19.00 0.11
N LEU A 52 -0.54 -17.70 -0.12
CA LEU A 52 0.52 -16.78 -0.56
C LEU A 52 1.68 -16.68 0.45
N THR A 53 1.38 -16.78 1.75
CA THR A 53 2.37 -16.71 2.83
C THR A 53 3.12 -18.03 3.03
N GLN A 54 2.39 -19.14 3.17
CA GLN A 54 2.94 -20.41 3.64
C GLN A 54 3.39 -21.32 2.50
N LYS A 55 2.61 -21.38 1.41
CA LYS A 55 2.88 -22.29 0.29
C LYS A 55 3.76 -21.61 -0.75
N LEU A 56 3.37 -20.41 -1.19
CA LEU A 56 4.05 -19.68 -2.26
C LEU A 56 5.18 -18.77 -1.76
N ARG A 57 5.13 -18.35 -0.48
CA ARG A 57 6.16 -17.53 0.17
C ARG A 57 6.48 -16.22 -0.58
N VAL A 58 5.50 -15.67 -1.27
CA VAL A 58 5.60 -14.39 -2.00
C VAL A 58 5.22 -13.18 -1.14
N VAL A 59 4.45 -13.42 -0.08
CA VAL A 59 4.14 -12.41 0.94
C VAL A 59 4.60 -12.90 2.31
N ASP A 60 4.89 -11.95 3.18
CA ASP A 60 5.17 -12.16 4.60
C ASP A 60 4.17 -11.33 5.40
N ARG A 61 4.09 -11.58 6.71
CA ARG A 61 3.18 -10.85 7.58
C ARG A 61 3.76 -10.62 8.96
N PHE A 62 3.33 -9.53 9.58
CA PHE A 62 3.59 -9.26 10.99
C PHE A 62 2.32 -8.74 11.66
N ARG A 63 2.33 -8.71 12.98
CA ARG A 63 1.27 -8.12 13.79
C ARG A 63 1.92 -7.20 14.81
N PRO A 64 1.58 -5.90 14.84
CA PRO A 64 2.01 -5.01 15.92
C PRO A 64 1.52 -5.54 17.27
N GLN A 65 2.34 -5.44 18.30
CA GLN A 65 1.95 -5.82 19.66
C GLN A 65 1.04 -4.74 20.26
N LYS A 66 -0.07 -5.15 20.89
CA LYS A 66 -0.91 -4.26 21.71
C LYS A 66 -0.47 -4.36 23.18
N PRO A 67 -0.09 -3.25 23.84
CA PRO A 67 0.17 -3.23 25.27
C PRO A 67 -1.09 -3.54 26.10
N ASP A 68 -2.27 -3.21 25.57
CA ASP A 68 -3.59 -3.20 26.21
C ASP A 68 -4.46 -4.43 25.91
N GLY A 69 -3.93 -5.41 25.18
CA GLY A 69 -4.65 -6.63 24.79
C GLY A 69 -5.47 -6.49 23.50
N GLY A 70 -5.96 -7.63 22.98
CA GLY A 70 -6.60 -7.73 21.66
C GLY A 70 -5.62 -7.98 20.51
N SER A 71 -6.15 -8.26 19.31
CA SER A 71 -5.32 -8.54 18.13
C SER A 71 -5.49 -7.49 17.04
N TYR A 72 -4.40 -6.87 16.60
CA TYR A 72 -4.41 -6.12 15.35
C TYR A 72 -4.57 -7.08 14.16
N PRO A 73 -5.19 -6.65 13.05
CA PRO A 73 -5.16 -7.44 11.82
C PRO A 73 -3.71 -7.75 11.42
N TYR A 74 -3.53 -8.84 10.70
CA TYR A 74 -2.23 -9.11 10.09
C TYR A 74 -1.89 -8.00 9.09
N HIS A 75 -0.65 -7.54 9.13
CA HIS A 75 -0.08 -6.59 8.20
C HIS A 75 0.78 -7.38 7.21
N TYR A 76 0.41 -7.36 5.94
CA TYR A 76 1.06 -8.08 4.87
C TYR A 76 2.06 -7.18 4.15
N VAL A 77 3.19 -7.77 3.78
CA VAL A 77 4.30 -7.15 3.06
C VAL A 77 4.84 -8.14 2.03
N LEU A 78 5.61 -7.68 1.05
CA LEU A 78 6.31 -8.60 0.16
C LEU A 78 7.34 -9.44 0.93
N ALA A 79 7.33 -10.75 0.70
CA ALA A 79 8.47 -11.61 0.98
C ALA A 79 9.50 -11.49 -0.15
N GLN A 80 10.70 -12.04 0.07
CA GLN A 80 11.81 -11.90 -0.88
C GLN A 80 11.44 -12.41 -2.28
N LEU A 81 10.80 -13.59 -2.38
CA LEU A 81 10.36 -14.15 -3.65
C LEU A 81 9.29 -13.27 -4.33
N GLY A 82 8.42 -12.61 -3.57
CA GLY A 82 7.47 -11.65 -4.14
C GLY A 82 8.14 -10.40 -4.68
N VAL A 83 9.23 -9.94 -4.06
CA VAL A 83 10.05 -8.83 -4.63
C VAL A 83 10.68 -9.25 -5.95
N GLU A 84 11.17 -10.49 -6.05
CA GLU A 84 11.73 -11.04 -7.29
C GLU A 84 10.68 -11.19 -8.39
N VAL A 85 9.46 -11.64 -8.05
CA VAL A 85 8.33 -11.67 -8.98
C VAL A 85 8.03 -10.27 -9.54
N VAL A 86 7.89 -9.27 -8.67
CA VAL A 86 7.59 -7.90 -9.11
C VAL A 86 8.71 -7.32 -9.96
N ALA A 87 9.98 -7.52 -9.56
CA ALA A 87 11.13 -7.06 -10.34
C ALA A 87 11.14 -7.67 -11.75
N ALA A 88 10.89 -8.99 -11.86
CA ALA A 88 10.80 -9.67 -13.14
C ALA A 88 9.64 -9.14 -14.02
N GLN A 89 8.50 -8.77 -13.42
CA GLN A 89 7.36 -8.20 -14.15
C GLN A 89 7.66 -6.79 -14.68
N HIS A 90 8.44 -5.99 -13.95
CA HIS A 90 8.82 -4.65 -14.36
C HIS A 90 10.05 -4.62 -15.29
N GLY A 91 10.75 -5.74 -15.45
CA GLY A 91 12.03 -5.77 -16.15
C GLY A 91 13.17 -5.12 -15.36
N ASP A 92 13.02 -5.04 -14.04
CA ASP A 92 14.01 -4.48 -13.13
C ASP A 92 15.15 -5.47 -12.85
N ASP A 93 16.29 -4.95 -12.41
CA ASP A 93 17.41 -5.76 -11.91
C ASP A 93 17.00 -6.65 -10.72
N LEU A 94 17.68 -7.80 -10.59
CA LEU A 94 17.40 -8.74 -9.52
C LEU A 94 17.63 -8.08 -8.13
N PRO A 95 16.64 -8.11 -7.23
CA PRO A 95 16.73 -7.45 -5.94
C PRO A 95 17.77 -8.13 -5.03
N ARG A 96 18.28 -7.38 -4.05
CA ARG A 96 19.17 -7.96 -3.02
C ARG A 96 18.42 -9.01 -2.20
N ARG A 97 19.08 -10.13 -1.89
CA ARG A 97 18.49 -11.27 -1.15
C ARG A 97 17.92 -10.95 0.24
N ASP A 98 18.28 -9.82 0.84
CA ASP A 98 17.79 -9.38 2.15
C ASP A 98 16.86 -8.16 2.11
N GLN A 99 16.51 -7.69 0.90
CA GLN A 99 15.72 -6.48 0.69
C GLN A 99 14.36 -6.55 1.37
N ALA A 100 13.63 -7.66 1.21
CA ALA A 100 12.32 -7.84 1.85
C ALA A 100 12.42 -7.84 3.38
N ARG A 101 13.43 -8.53 3.93
CA ARG A 101 13.67 -8.62 5.37
C ARG A 101 13.95 -7.25 5.98
N ARG A 102 14.82 -6.45 5.36
CA ARG A 102 15.11 -5.07 5.80
C ARG A 102 13.86 -4.20 5.74
N ARG A 103 13.14 -4.24 4.62
CA ARG A 103 11.89 -3.49 4.42
C ARG A 103 10.86 -3.79 5.52
N ARG A 104 10.66 -5.07 5.86
CA ARG A 104 9.77 -5.50 6.95
C ARG A 104 10.23 -4.99 8.32
N TRP A 105 11.54 -5.09 8.61
CA TRP A 105 12.11 -4.63 9.88
C TRP A 105 11.90 -3.12 10.08
N HIS A 106 12.13 -2.31 9.03
CA HIS A 106 11.86 -0.87 9.07
C HIS A 106 10.39 -0.57 9.34
N LEU A 107 9.46 -1.28 8.67
CA LEU A 107 8.02 -1.08 8.87
C LEU A 107 7.57 -1.41 10.30
N THR A 108 8.13 -2.46 10.90
CA THR A 108 7.78 -2.90 12.26
C THR A 108 8.16 -1.85 13.31
N ARG A 109 9.16 -1.01 13.03
CA ARG A 109 9.66 0.06 13.92
C ARG A 109 9.19 1.46 13.53
N ARG A 110 8.34 1.56 12.52
CA ARG A 110 7.97 2.83 11.89
C ARG A 110 6.91 3.57 12.71
N ALA A 111 7.26 4.74 13.24
CA ALA A 111 6.34 5.56 14.05
C ALA A 111 5.11 6.04 13.27
N ASN A 112 5.22 6.27 11.96
CA ASN A 112 4.10 6.68 11.09
C ASN A 112 3.45 5.50 10.33
N LEU A 113 3.55 4.27 10.85
CA LEU A 113 2.81 3.13 10.29
C LEU A 113 1.29 3.37 10.26
N PRO A 114 0.63 3.89 11.32
CA PRO A 114 -0.81 4.20 11.27
C PRO A 114 -1.18 5.16 10.14
N HIS A 115 -0.32 6.13 9.86
CA HIS A 115 -0.52 7.12 8.79
C HIS A 115 -0.53 6.43 7.42
N LEU A 116 0.50 5.61 7.15
CA LEU A 116 0.58 4.83 5.92
C LEU A 116 -0.62 3.90 5.75
N LEU A 117 -1.02 3.20 6.82
CA LEU A 117 -2.22 2.35 6.78
C LEU A 117 -3.48 3.17 6.52
N GLY A 118 -3.56 4.37 7.08
CA GLY A 118 -4.65 5.28 6.84
C GLY A 118 -4.75 5.70 5.37
N VAL A 119 -3.63 6.06 4.75
CA VAL A 119 -3.54 6.42 3.33
C VAL A 119 -3.95 5.23 2.48
N ASN A 120 -3.37 4.07 2.75
CA ASN A 120 -3.69 2.86 2.01
C ASN A 120 -5.16 2.45 2.17
N GLY A 121 -5.73 2.65 3.36
CA GLY A 121 -7.15 2.39 3.64
C GLY A 121 -8.10 3.21 2.77
N PHE A 122 -7.75 4.46 2.47
CA PHE A 122 -8.55 5.30 1.57
C PHE A 122 -8.60 4.69 0.16
N PHE A 123 -7.45 4.33 -0.39
CA PHE A 123 -7.39 3.76 -1.74
C PHE A 123 -7.96 2.35 -1.83
N THR A 124 -7.80 1.51 -0.79
CA THR A 124 -8.44 0.19 -0.77
C THR A 124 -9.95 0.27 -0.68
N ALA A 125 -10.51 1.30 -0.03
CA ALA A 125 -11.95 1.56 -0.03
C ALA A 125 -12.44 1.94 -1.43
N LEU A 126 -11.71 2.80 -2.16
CA LEU A 126 -12.02 3.13 -3.56
C LEU A 126 -11.96 1.88 -4.46
N ALA A 127 -10.90 1.08 -4.34
CA ALA A 127 -10.78 -0.16 -5.09
C ALA A 127 -11.91 -1.16 -4.77
N GLY A 128 -12.30 -1.25 -3.48
CA GLY A 128 -13.42 -2.06 -3.04
C GLY A 128 -14.76 -1.58 -3.62
N HIS A 129 -14.97 -0.27 -3.67
CA HIS A 129 -16.14 0.34 -4.29
C HIS A 129 -16.20 0.03 -5.80
N ALA A 130 -15.12 0.27 -6.54
CA ALA A 130 -15.03 0.00 -7.98
C ALA A 130 -15.35 -1.46 -8.33
N ARG A 131 -14.91 -2.40 -7.49
CA ARG A 131 -15.18 -3.83 -7.69
C ARG A 131 -16.66 -4.20 -7.63
N THR A 132 -17.48 -3.45 -6.89
CA THR A 132 -18.91 -3.76 -6.71
C THR A 132 -19.86 -2.76 -7.39
N HIS A 133 -19.34 -1.72 -8.02
CA HIS A 133 -20.13 -0.67 -8.67
C HIS A 133 -19.70 -0.55 -10.14
N PRO A 134 -20.47 -1.12 -11.08
CA PRO A 134 -20.20 -0.95 -12.51
C PRO A 134 -20.18 0.53 -12.89
N GLY A 135 -19.17 0.94 -13.66
CA GLY A 135 -18.97 2.35 -14.04
C GLY A 135 -17.99 3.11 -13.14
N SER A 136 -17.57 2.51 -12.02
CA SER A 136 -16.56 3.06 -11.12
C SER A 136 -15.20 2.38 -11.31
N GLU A 137 -14.11 3.16 -11.40
CA GLU A 137 -12.77 2.61 -11.57
C GLU A 137 -11.70 3.44 -10.83
N LEU A 138 -10.83 2.77 -10.07
CA LEU A 138 -9.58 3.35 -9.59
C LEU A 138 -8.48 3.12 -10.62
N VAL A 139 -8.36 4.05 -11.58
CA VAL A 139 -7.40 3.96 -12.69
C VAL A 139 -5.94 4.10 -12.23
N ARG A 140 -5.71 4.89 -11.18
CA ARG A 140 -4.36 5.16 -10.67
C ARG A 140 -4.35 5.21 -9.15
N TRP A 141 -3.32 4.61 -8.57
CA TRP A 141 -2.94 4.78 -7.17
C TRP A 141 -1.41 4.89 -7.09
N TRP A 142 -0.92 6.09 -6.80
CA TRP A 142 0.51 6.34 -6.61
C TRP A 142 0.84 6.61 -5.13
N PRO A 143 1.94 6.03 -4.61
CA PRO A 143 2.43 6.35 -3.28
C PRO A 143 3.12 7.72 -3.27
N ALA A 144 3.20 8.35 -2.09
CA ALA A 144 3.89 9.63 -1.87
C ALA A 144 5.29 9.70 -2.51
N GLY A 145 6.09 8.63 -2.39
CA GLY A 145 7.45 8.59 -2.95
C GLY A 145 7.49 8.69 -4.48
N ARG A 146 6.44 8.23 -5.18
CA ARG A 146 6.32 8.40 -6.63
C ARG A 146 5.93 9.83 -6.98
N CYS A 147 5.02 10.43 -6.21
CA CYS A 147 4.62 11.82 -6.37
C CYS A 147 5.80 12.80 -6.24
N GLN A 148 6.87 12.42 -5.53
CA GLN A 148 8.06 13.26 -5.29
C GLN A 148 9.11 13.18 -6.40
N GLN A 149 8.95 12.28 -7.38
CA GLN A 149 9.91 12.14 -8.47
C GLN A 149 9.84 13.36 -9.39
N MET A 150 10.99 13.79 -9.90
CA MET A 150 11.08 14.86 -10.89
C MET A 150 10.30 14.46 -12.15
N GLY A 151 9.43 15.36 -12.62
CA GLY A 151 8.60 15.07 -13.80
C GLY A 151 7.55 13.96 -13.56
N ALA A 152 7.22 13.61 -12.32
CA ALA A 152 6.25 12.55 -12.00
C ALA A 152 4.88 12.72 -12.67
N PHE A 153 4.52 13.96 -13.04
CA PHE A 153 3.24 14.30 -13.65
C PHE A 153 3.36 14.69 -15.13
N ALA A 154 4.55 14.59 -15.73
CA ALA A 154 4.71 14.80 -17.16
C ALA A 154 4.11 13.61 -17.93
N GLU A 155 3.32 13.89 -18.96
CA GLU A 155 2.90 12.89 -19.94
C GLU A 155 4.04 12.61 -20.94
N PRO A 156 4.10 11.42 -21.56
CA PRO A 156 5.20 11.05 -22.46
C PRO A 156 5.41 12.00 -23.65
N ASP A 157 4.35 12.70 -24.06
CA ASP A 157 4.31 13.67 -25.16
C ASP A 157 4.40 15.13 -24.70
N ASP A 158 4.61 15.39 -23.40
CA ASP A 158 4.85 16.74 -22.89
C ASP A 158 6.19 17.29 -23.42
N ASN A 159 6.12 18.16 -24.41
CA ASN A 159 7.28 18.91 -24.91
C ASN A 159 7.64 20.10 -24.00
N ASP A 160 6.81 20.43 -23.01
CA ASP A 160 7.12 21.48 -22.06
C ASP A 160 8.20 21.02 -21.08
N ILE A 161 9.41 21.53 -21.29
CA ILE A 161 10.56 21.26 -20.44
C ILE A 161 10.29 21.62 -18.97
N THR A 162 9.43 22.61 -18.69
CA THR A 162 9.13 23.04 -17.33
C THR A 162 8.38 21.97 -16.54
N VAL A 163 7.46 21.23 -17.18
CA VAL A 163 6.70 20.13 -16.57
C VAL A 163 7.62 18.93 -16.31
N ARG A 164 8.52 18.64 -17.25
CA ARG A 164 9.48 17.53 -17.13
C ARG A 164 10.53 17.75 -16.04
N ILE A 165 10.88 19.00 -15.77
CA ILE A 165 11.81 19.36 -14.69
C ILE A 165 11.12 19.78 -13.40
N TYR A 166 9.78 19.83 -13.38
CA TYR A 166 9.02 20.24 -12.21
C TYR A 166 9.31 19.31 -11.04
N GLN A 167 9.72 19.91 -9.92
CA GLN A 167 9.79 19.26 -8.63
C GLN A 167 8.56 19.67 -7.81
N PRO A 168 7.69 18.73 -7.43
CA PRO A 168 6.49 19.03 -6.67
C PRO A 168 6.81 19.74 -5.36
N ARG A 169 6.17 20.91 -5.15
CA ARG A 169 6.25 21.67 -3.90
C ARG A 169 5.29 21.17 -2.83
N SER A 170 4.25 20.43 -3.23
CA SER A 170 3.36 19.69 -2.34
C SER A 170 3.83 18.24 -2.22
N TRP A 171 3.79 17.68 -1.01
CA TRP A 171 4.15 16.28 -0.74
C TRP A 171 2.91 15.45 -0.39
N PRO A 172 2.05 15.19 -1.38
CA PRO A 172 0.84 14.44 -1.13
C PRO A 172 1.17 13.04 -0.64
N ASP A 173 0.37 12.55 0.31
CA ASP A 173 0.45 11.20 0.82
C ASP A 173 0.14 10.14 -0.24
N GLY A 174 -0.64 10.53 -1.27
CA GLY A 174 -0.84 9.75 -2.47
C GLY A 174 -1.50 10.55 -3.58
N HIS A 175 -1.51 9.99 -4.80
CA HIS A 175 -2.22 10.56 -5.93
C HIS A 175 -3.08 9.48 -6.58
N GLY A 176 -4.32 9.83 -6.89
CA GLY A 176 -5.27 8.92 -7.52
C GLY A 176 -5.90 9.50 -8.78
N ILE A 177 -6.39 8.60 -9.63
CA ILE A 177 -7.33 8.95 -10.68
C ILE A 177 -8.52 8.03 -10.51
N TRP A 178 -9.68 8.63 -10.24
CA TRP A 178 -10.96 7.96 -10.14
C TRP A 178 -11.77 8.20 -11.41
N VAL A 179 -12.47 7.18 -11.88
CA VAL A 179 -13.47 7.30 -12.95
C VAL A 179 -14.83 6.91 -12.41
N GLU A 180 -15.84 7.70 -12.73
CA GLU A 180 -17.25 7.43 -12.45
C GLU A 180 -18.08 7.76 -13.70
N GLY A 181 -18.54 6.73 -14.41
CA GLY A 181 -19.17 6.89 -15.72
C GLY A 181 -18.22 7.53 -16.73
N ASP A 182 -18.56 8.72 -17.22
CA ASP A 182 -17.78 9.51 -18.16
C ASP A 182 -16.81 10.50 -17.47
N ARG A 183 -16.85 10.61 -16.13
CA ARG A 183 -16.05 11.57 -15.39
C ARG A 183 -14.74 10.96 -14.93
N ARG A 184 -13.63 11.63 -15.23
CA ARG A 184 -12.29 11.29 -14.75
C ARG A 184 -11.81 12.38 -13.80
N VAL A 185 -11.52 12.00 -12.55
CA VAL A 185 -11.14 12.91 -11.47
C VAL A 185 -9.74 12.55 -10.96
N PRO A 186 -8.69 13.26 -11.40
CA PRO A 186 -7.40 13.21 -10.72
C PRO A 186 -7.48 13.92 -9.38
N PHE A 187 -6.84 13.37 -8.35
CA PHE A 187 -6.82 13.97 -7.01
C PHE A 187 -5.52 13.70 -6.26
N PHE A 188 -5.16 14.62 -5.39
CA PHE A 188 -4.14 14.44 -4.36
C PHE A 188 -4.80 14.08 -3.03
N LEU A 189 -4.20 13.13 -2.32
CA LEU A 189 -4.61 12.77 -0.96
C LEU A 189 -3.60 13.32 0.03
N GLU A 190 -4.11 14.03 1.04
CA GLU A 190 -3.39 14.42 2.25
C GLU A 190 -4.15 13.83 3.45
N LYS A 191 -3.47 13.08 4.32
CA LYS A 191 -4.10 12.45 5.48
C LYS A 191 -3.42 12.85 6.77
N ALA A 192 -3.91 13.90 7.43
CA ALA A 192 -3.46 14.19 8.78
C ALA A 192 -4.03 13.14 9.77
N LEU A 193 -3.18 12.28 10.34
CA LEU A 193 -3.53 11.67 11.62
C LEU A 193 -3.32 12.73 12.70
N LEU A 194 -4.42 13.23 13.25
CA LEU A 194 -4.39 14.07 14.44
C LEU A 194 -3.59 13.32 15.53
N ARG A 195 -2.38 13.77 15.80
CA ARG A 195 -1.74 13.49 17.08
C ARG A 195 -2.55 14.27 18.10
N PHE A 196 -3.47 13.61 18.78
CA PHE A 196 -4.02 14.15 20.00
C PHE A 196 -2.87 14.18 21.01
N GLN A 197 -2.11 15.28 21.05
CA GLN A 197 -1.33 15.60 22.23
C GLN A 197 -2.33 16.15 23.24
N PRO A 198 -2.56 15.49 24.39
CA PRO A 198 -3.24 16.17 25.48
C PRO A 198 -2.44 17.43 25.80
N SER A 199 -3.09 18.59 25.73
CA SER A 199 -2.47 19.86 26.09
C SER A 199 -1.94 19.78 27.53
N PRO A 200 -0.70 20.22 27.82
CA PRO A 200 -0.16 20.23 29.18
C PRO A 200 -0.93 21.16 30.15
N TRP A 201 -1.93 21.91 29.67
CA TRP A 201 -2.66 22.90 30.45
C TRP A 201 -3.96 22.40 31.12
N THR A 202 -4.32 21.12 31.00
CA THR A 202 -5.55 20.59 31.63
C THR A 202 -5.39 20.13 33.09
N ALA A 203 -4.20 20.27 33.70
CA ALA A 203 -3.94 19.80 35.06
C ALA A 203 -3.92 20.90 36.16
N LEU A 204 -4.30 22.14 35.87
CA LEU A 204 -4.16 23.27 36.82
C LEU A 204 -5.46 23.87 37.39
N THR A 205 -6.61 23.19 37.30
CA THR A 205 -7.88 23.73 37.85
C THR A 205 -8.58 22.87 38.91
N LYS A 206 -7.89 21.93 39.56
CA LYS A 206 -8.40 21.33 40.82
C LYS A 206 -7.41 21.55 41.96
N GLY A 207 -7.59 22.68 42.63
CA GLY A 207 -6.80 23.07 43.80
C GLY A 207 -7.21 24.43 44.35
N ARG A 208 -8.48 24.59 44.71
CA ARG A 208 -8.94 25.50 45.78
C ARG A 208 -10.44 25.28 46.02
N GLY A 209 -10.76 24.87 47.24
CA GLY A 209 -12.08 24.51 47.75
C GLY A 209 -11.89 23.70 49.00
#